data_AF-A0A1H1FQY2-F1
#
_entry.id   AF-A0A1H1FQY2-F1
#
_cell.length_a   1.000
_cell.length_b   1.000
_cell.length_c   1.000
_cell.angle_alpha   90.00
_cell.angle_beta   90.00
_cell.angle_gamma   90.00
#
_symmetry.space_group_name_H-M   'P 1'
#
loop_
_entity.id
_entity.type
_entity.pdbx_description
1 polymer ?
#
loop_
_entity_poly.entity_id
_entity_poly.type
_entity_poly.pdbx_seq_one_letter_code
_entity_poly.pdbx_strand_id
1 'polypeptide(L)'
;MDRVIAWSTVAVLTIVVVLFFGLVQVTSCADAAPGQGESVCTTGPMGGAAVFWSVVIVGAAVVAASIWRIVRNVRIVRIVRNVRIVRLVRTRQD
;
A
#
# COMPACT_ATOMS: atom_id res chain seq x y z
N MET A 1 -2.34 14.96 -16.21
CA MET A 1 -3.37 14.92 -15.15
C MET A 1 -3.68 13.49 -14.71
N ASP A 2 -3.56 12.52 -15.61
CA ASP A 2 -3.91 11.10 -15.42
C ASP A 2 -3.16 10.42 -14.26
N ARG A 3 -1.90 10.83 -14.03
CA ARG A 3 -1.12 10.32 -12.92
C ARG A 3 -1.71 10.73 -11.57
N VAL A 4 -2.15 11.97 -11.41
CA VAL A 4 -2.73 12.45 -10.13
C VAL A 4 -4.07 11.78 -9.86
N ILE A 5 -4.87 11.59 -10.91
CA ILE A 5 -6.14 10.86 -10.86
C ILE A 5 -5.90 9.39 -10.45
N ALA A 6 -4.90 8.73 -11.04
CA ALA A 6 -4.56 7.34 -10.69
C ALA A 6 -4.08 7.17 -9.23
N TRP A 7 -3.34 8.13 -8.69
CA TRP A 7 -2.93 8.07 -7.27
C TRP A 7 -4.08 8.40 -6.33
N SER A 8 -4.95 9.33 -6.72
CA SER A 8 -6.15 9.67 -5.95
C SER A 8 -7.11 8.49 -5.87
N THR A 9 -7.36 7.78 -6.98
CA THR A 9 -8.22 6.59 -6.97
C THR A 9 -7.64 5.48 -6.10
N VAL A 10 -6.33 5.24 -6.14
CA VAL A 10 -5.67 4.26 -5.27
C VAL A 10 -5.80 4.64 -3.79
N ALA A 11 -5.57 5.91 -3.45
CA ALA A 11 -5.70 6.38 -2.07
C ALA A 11 -7.14 6.22 -1.56
N VAL A 12 -8.13 6.64 -2.36
CA VAL A 12 -9.56 6.50 -2.02
C VAL A 12 -9.94 5.03 -1.85
N LEU A 13 -9.57 4.16 -2.80
CA LEU A 13 -9.84 2.72 -2.70
C LEU A 13 -9.22 2.11 -1.44
N THR A 14 -7.99 2.51 -1.10
CA THR A 14 -7.31 2.00 0.10
C THR A 14 -8.02 2.44 1.37
N ILE A 15 -8.42 3.72 1.45
CA ILE A 15 -9.16 4.27 2.59
C ILE A 15 -10.53 3.59 2.73
N VAL A 16 -11.26 3.41 1.63
CA VAL A 16 -12.57 2.75 1.61
C VAL A 16 -12.45 1.30 2.09
N VAL A 17 -11.44 0.56 1.62
CA VAL A 17 -11.19 -0.82 2.06
C VAL A 17 -10.86 -0.88 3.56
N VAL A 18 -9.97 -0.01 4.03
CA VAL A 18 -9.60 0.05 5.47
C VAL A 18 -10.80 0.41 6.34
N LEU A 19 -11.60 1.40 5.94
CA LEU A 19 -12.82 1.79 6.66
C LEU A 19 -13.84 0.65 6.68
N PHE A 20 -14.07 -0.01 5.54
CA PHE A 20 -15.01 -1.12 5.46
C PHE A 20 -14.61 -2.26 6.41
N PHE A 21 -13.34 -2.67 6.40
CA PHE A 21 -12.87 -3.75 7.28
C PHE A 21 -12.71 -3.35 8.75
N GLY A 22 -12.42 -2.07 9.04
CA GLY A 22 -12.32 -1.57 10.40
C GLY A 22 -13.67 -1.34 11.07
N LEU A 23 -14.70 -1.00 10.30
CA LEU A 23 -16.03 -0.69 10.81
C LEU A 23 -16.95 -1.91 10.89
N VAL A 24 -16.73 -2.93 10.06
CA VAL A 24 -17.53 -4.15 10.13
C VAL A 24 -16.98 -5.07 11.22
N GLN A 25 -17.61 -5.03 12.38
CA GLN A 25 -17.39 -5.96 13.46
C GLN A 25 -18.30 -7.18 13.28
N VAL A 26 -17.74 -8.37 13.46
CA VAL A 26 -18.54 -9.59 13.55
C VAL A 26 -18.42 -10.17 14.94
N THR A 27 -19.57 -10.57 15.46
CA THR A 27 -19.71 -11.36 16.67
C THR A 27 -19.71 -12.82 16.29
N SER A 28 -18.69 -13.55 16.75
CA SER A 28 -18.62 -15.00 16.60
C SER A 28 -18.79 -15.64 17.97
N CYS A 29 -19.81 -16.47 18.13
CA CYS A 29 -20.04 -17.23 19.35
C CYS A 29 -19.52 -18.65 19.16
N ALA A 30 -18.66 -19.07 20.08
CA ALA A 30 -18.26 -20.47 20.20
C ALA A 30 -19.21 -21.12 21.21
N ASP A 31 -20.16 -21.91 20.70
CA ASP A 31 -21.06 -22.68 21.55
C ASP A 31 -20.29 -23.83 22.21
N ALA A 32 -20.31 -23.88 23.53
CA ALA A 32 -19.76 -25.00 24.28
C ALA A 32 -20.70 -26.21 24.15
N ALA A 33 -20.12 -27.41 24.06
CA ALA A 33 -20.90 -28.65 24.06
C ALA A 33 -21.74 -28.77 25.36
N PRO A 34 -22.91 -29.42 25.32
CA PRO A 34 -23.78 -29.53 26.49
C PRO A 34 -23.03 -30.12 27.68
N GLY A 35 -22.92 -29.35 28.78
CA GLY A 35 -22.23 -29.75 30.01
C GLY A 35 -20.77 -29.31 30.15
N GLN A 36 -20.19 -28.58 29.17
CA GLN A 36 -18.78 -28.14 29.21
C GLN A 36 -18.55 -26.65 29.54
N GLY A 37 -19.57 -25.89 29.91
CA GLY A 37 -19.43 -24.51 30.43
C GLY A 37 -20.22 -23.48 29.63
N GLU A 38 -19.90 -22.19 29.85
CA GLU A 38 -20.57 -21.06 29.23
C GLU A 38 -20.06 -20.80 27.80
N SER A 39 -20.98 -20.51 26.88
CA SER A 39 -20.68 -20.08 25.52
C SER A 39 -19.94 -18.74 25.53
N VAL A 40 -18.79 -18.67 24.85
CA VAL A 40 -17.98 -17.44 24.78
C VAL A 40 -18.19 -16.79 23.41
N CYS A 41 -18.72 -15.57 23.42
CA CYS A 41 -18.82 -14.74 22.23
C CYS A 41 -17.63 -13.78 22.17
N THR A 42 -16.90 -13.82 21.06
CA THR A 42 -15.83 -12.87 20.77
C THR A 42 -16.28 -11.88 19.72
N THR A 43 -16.09 -10.59 20.00
CA THR A 43 -16.36 -9.53 19.03
C THR A 43 -15.02 -9.09 18.45
N GLY A 44 -14.87 -9.25 17.14
CA GLY A 44 -13.65 -8.91 16.44
C GLY A 44 -13.93 -8.26 15.08
N PRO A 45 -12.93 -7.60 14.47
CA PRO A 45 -13.06 -7.13 13.11
C PRO A 45 -13.29 -8.32 12.17
N MET A 46 -14.23 -8.18 11.23
CA MET A 46 -14.71 -9.24 10.33
C MET A 46 -13.60 -10.01 9.61
N GLY A 47 -12.48 -9.35 9.38
CA GLY A 47 -11.38 -9.89 8.60
C GLY A 47 -10.37 -10.74 9.37
N GLY A 48 -10.40 -10.73 10.71
CA GLY A 48 -9.38 -11.40 11.53
C GLY A 48 -7.94 -11.02 11.15
N ALA A 49 -6.97 -11.84 11.56
CA ALA A 49 -5.55 -11.60 11.27
C ALA A 49 -5.25 -11.59 9.76
N ALA A 50 -5.95 -12.42 8.96
CA ALA A 50 -5.69 -12.56 7.52
C ALA A 50 -5.94 -11.25 6.75
N VAL A 51 -7.02 -10.53 7.07
CA VAL A 51 -7.30 -9.24 6.43
C VAL A 51 -6.32 -8.18 6.89
N PHE A 52 -5.93 -8.17 8.15
CA PHE A 52 -4.89 -7.26 8.63
C PHE A 52 -3.60 -7.41 7.81
N TRP A 53 -3.14 -8.65 7.59
CA TRP A 53 -2.00 -8.92 6.72
C TRP A 53 -2.20 -8.44 5.29
N SER A 54 -3.39 -8.61 4.71
CA SER A 54 -3.68 -8.13 3.36
C SER A 54 -3.59 -6.60 3.23
N VAL A 55 -4.09 -5.85 4.21
CA VAL A 55 -3.98 -4.38 4.26
C VAL A 55 -2.52 -3.95 4.37
N VAL A 56 -1.74 -4.64 5.21
CA VAL A 56 -0.30 -4.39 5.37
C VAL A 56 0.45 -4.64 4.05
N ILE A 57 0.16 -5.74 3.35
CA ILE A 57 0.78 -6.07 2.06
C ILE A 57 0.45 -5.00 1.00
N VAL A 58 -0.82 -4.59 0.90
CA VAL A 58 -1.24 -3.55 -0.05
C VAL A 58 -0.57 -2.22 0.28
N GLY A 59 -0.56 -1.81 1.55
CA GLY A 59 0.12 -0.60 2.00
C GLY A 59 1.62 -0.63 1.67
N ALA A 60 2.30 -1.75 1.94
CA ALA A 60 3.70 -1.94 1.62
C ALA A 60 3.97 -1.87 0.11
N ALA A 61 3.11 -2.46 -0.73
CA ALA A 61 3.23 -2.40 -2.18
C ALA A 61 3.10 -0.96 -2.71
N VAL A 62 2.18 -0.15 -2.16
CA VAL A 62 2.02 1.26 -2.52
C VAL A 62 3.25 2.08 -2.15
N VAL A 63 3.82 1.86 -0.96
CA VAL A 63 5.06 2.52 -0.51
C VAL A 63 6.24 2.12 -1.40
N ALA A 64 6.42 0.82 -1.66
CA ALA A 64 7.48 0.31 -2.53
C ALA A 64 7.37 0.88 -3.95
N ALA A 65 6.15 0.95 -4.52
CA ALA A 65 5.91 1.55 -5.82
C ALA A 65 6.24 3.07 -5.83
N SER A 66 5.92 3.77 -4.75
CA SER A 66 6.26 5.19 -4.57
C SER A 66 7.77 5.41 -4.56
N ILE A 67 8.51 4.61 -3.77
CA ILE A 67 9.97 4.67 -3.68
C ILE A 67 10.60 4.33 -5.03
N TRP A 68 10.15 3.26 -5.68
CA TRP A 68 10.64 2.85 -7.00
C TRP A 68 10.51 3.99 -8.02
N ARG A 69 9.39 4.70 -8.02
CA ARG A 69 9.16 5.86 -8.92
C ARG A 69 10.13 7.00 -8.63
N ILE A 70 10.39 7.31 -7.36
CA ILE A 70 11.35 8.35 -6.96
C ILE A 70 12.76 7.97 -7.46
N VAL A 71 13.20 6.75 -7.18
CA VAL A 71 14.53 6.25 -7.61
C VAL A 71 14.65 6.28 -9.14
N ARG A 72 13.61 5.88 -9.87
CA ARG A 72 13.61 5.89 -11.33
C ARG A 72 13.72 7.32 -11.88
N ASN A 73 12.99 8.27 -11.31
CA ASN A 73 13.09 9.68 -11.71
C ASN A 73 14.49 10.25 -11.40
N VAL A 74 15.07 9.95 -10.24
CA VAL A 74 16.42 10.39 -9.87
C VAL A 74 17.46 9.78 -10.81
N ARG A 75 17.35 8.48 -11.14
CA ARG A 75 18.24 7.83 -12.12
C ARG A 75 18.17 8.48 -13.48
N ILE A 76 16.97 8.75 -14.00
CA ILE A 76 16.78 9.38 -15.31
C ILE A 76 17.40 10.78 -15.33
N VAL A 77 17.13 11.60 -14.31
CA VAL A 77 17.72 12.95 -14.19
C VAL A 77 19.24 12.89 -14.11
N ARG A 78 19.79 11.92 -13.36
CA ARG A 78 21.24 11.73 -13.22
C ARG A 78 21.88 11.35 -14.55
N ILE A 79 21.27 10.44 -15.31
CA ILE A 79 21.77 10.01 -16.63
C ILE A 79 21.75 11.18 -17.62
N VAL A 80 20.63 11.90 -17.72
CA VAL A 80 20.50 13.04 -18.64
C VAL A 80 21.50 14.15 -18.32
N ARG A 81 21.70 14.45 -17.02
CA ARG A 81 22.70 15.43 -16.58
C ARG A 81 24.12 15.01 -16.99
N ASN A 82 24.47 13.73 -16.80
CA ASN A 82 25.80 13.23 -17.15
C ASN A 82 26.05 13.31 -18.66
N VAL A 83 25.07 12.93 -19.48
CA VAL A 83 25.17 13.02 -20.95
C VAL A 83 25.31 14.48 -21.41
N ARG A 84 24.60 15.42 -20.78
CA ARG A 84 24.69 16.84 -21.12
C ARG A 84 26.07 17.43 -20.82
N ILE A 85 26.66 17.07 -19.67
CA ILE A 85 28.00 17.52 -19.29
C ILE A 85 29.05 17.00 -20.26
N VAL A 86 29.02 15.70 -20.58
CA VAL A 86 29.96 15.10 -21.55
C VAL A 86 29.85 15.76 -22.92
N ARG A 87 28.63 16.08 -23.37
CA ARG A 87 28.41 16.74 -24.65
C ARG A 87 28.98 18.17 -24.67
N LEU A 88 28.82 18.93 -23.57
CA LEU A 88 29.36 20.29 -23.45
C LEU A 88 30.89 20.33 -23.37
N VAL A 89 31.51 19.35 -22.73
CA VAL A 89 32.98 19.24 -22.67
C VAL A 89 33.56 18.96 -24.06
N ARG A 90 32.91 18.09 -24.85
CA ARG A 90 33.37 17.77 -26.21
C ARG A 90 33.30 18.96 -27.17
N THR A 91 32.24 19.76 -27.13
CA THR A 91 32.09 20.94 -27.99
C THR A 91 33.04 22.10 -27.66
N ARG A 92 33.85 21.99 -26.61
CA ARG A 92 34.83 23.01 -26.19
C ARG A 92 36.27 22.67 -26.56
N GLN A 93 36.51 21.46 -27.07
CA GLN A 93 37.83 20.94 -27.44
C GLN A 93 38.07 20.94 -28.95
N ASP A 94 37.03 21.16 -29.74
CA ASP A 94 37.08 21.45 -31.18
C ASP A 94 37.09 22.98 -31.40
#